data_AF-A0A1I1Q706-F1
#
_entry.id   AF-A0A1I1Q706-F1
#
_cell.length_a   1.000
_cell.length_b   1.000
_cell.length_c   1.000
_cell.angle_alpha   90.00
_cell.angle_beta   90.00
_cell.angle_gamma   90.00
#
_symmetry.space_group_name_H-M   'P 1'
#
loop_
_entity.id
_entity.type
_entity.pdbx_description
1 polymer ?
#
loop_
_entity_poly.entity_id
_entity_poly.type
_entity_poly.pdbx_seq_one_letter_code
_entity_poly.pdbx_strand_id
1 'polypeptide(L)'
;MPVNSDKFDLTNWKLTLPVDSSGLISGVAQEVKNLLGFESSQYFYDAPDGAMVFRASADGATTSGSKYARSELRETEGSRLAAWNLDRGGVMTATLEVDAVPNRADGTPGRLIIGQIHGADEELIRLYWENGTVYFMNDQAGSSNSEMRFNFQSASGAAPQISLNERFSYKIDAKGDSLRIEVFADGQVYSSVTQINSVWQSDTFYFKAGVYLGVNESNGSGSGQASFYGLDVGHAPGEGLDGWKVGTTPIPTPPVPTPVDETVWGTAGDNSLYGTSAKDVISALAGNDTIYGGRGADVITTGSGNDTVVYKSAAEGTDTVTDFSSSDRIDLNAIFKEITGFKAAEAFDAGYVRVVAQGNDVQLWVDTDGAKGSAAATHIGTFTNAKLGDFGLNSFVLSNGPAAPTVPTTPPPNPSAPSQSMSGNDGNNTITGGTGRDVIRGNGGNDVLFGGLGDDELWGNSGADTIVGGAGKDWIKGGDGLDKFVFQSLGDAGDTISDYRKGEKIDISGITDDFSVGPDVSYAELRDLGFISIRDTGHYTNSLFVDYDGFAGPGGEVMVVKIVGVDDTVRDGNSIIV
;
A
#
# COMPACT_ATOMS: atom_id res chain seq x y z
N MET A 1 -12.67 11.34 0.21
CA MET A 1 -11.26 11.76 0.28
C MET A 1 -10.95 12.70 -0.88
N PRO A 2 -10.09 13.73 -0.70
CA PRO A 2 -9.60 14.48 -1.85
C PRO A 2 -8.78 13.51 -2.69
N VAL A 3 -8.90 13.63 -4.00
CA VAL A 3 -8.14 12.82 -4.94
C VAL A 3 -7.16 13.70 -5.70
N ASN A 4 -6.10 13.11 -6.22
CA ASN A 4 -5.10 13.73 -7.07
C ASN A 4 -5.75 14.50 -8.22
N SER A 5 -6.82 13.96 -8.82
CA SER A 5 -7.56 14.64 -9.89
C SER A 5 -8.32 15.90 -9.47
N ASP A 6 -8.44 16.20 -8.17
CA ASP A 6 -9.01 17.46 -7.68
C ASP A 6 -7.99 18.61 -7.76
N LYS A 7 -6.70 18.29 -7.75
CA LYS A 7 -5.58 19.26 -7.68
C LYS A 7 -4.73 19.27 -8.95
N PHE A 8 -4.70 18.17 -9.68
CA PHE A 8 -3.94 17.97 -10.91
C PHE A 8 -4.86 17.66 -12.09
N ASP A 9 -4.57 18.24 -13.26
CA ASP A 9 -5.24 17.82 -14.50
C ASP A 9 -4.70 16.46 -14.95
N LEU A 10 -5.45 15.41 -14.61
CA LEU A 10 -5.13 14.03 -14.96
C LEU A 10 -5.90 13.51 -16.18
N THR A 11 -6.64 14.38 -16.89
CA THR A 11 -7.47 13.96 -18.04
C THR A 11 -6.65 13.49 -19.24
N ASN A 12 -5.41 13.97 -19.35
CA ASN A 12 -4.47 13.66 -20.42
C ASN A 12 -3.32 12.77 -19.92
N TRP A 13 -3.62 11.87 -18.99
CA TRP A 13 -2.67 10.90 -18.47
C TRP A 13 -3.29 9.52 -18.30
N LYS A 14 -2.49 8.48 -18.51
CA LYS A 14 -2.72 7.14 -17.95
C LYS A 14 -1.62 6.81 -16.97
N LEU A 15 -1.89 5.94 -16.00
CA LEU A 15 -0.94 5.53 -14.97
C LEU A 15 -0.55 4.07 -15.17
N THR A 16 0.72 3.74 -15.00
CA THR A 16 1.18 2.37 -14.78
C THR A 16 1.50 2.18 -13.32
N LEU A 17 0.97 1.12 -12.70
CA LEU A 17 1.21 0.76 -11.31
C LEU A 17 2.18 -0.42 -11.19
N PRO A 18 2.93 -0.55 -10.08
CA PRO A 18 3.89 -1.62 -9.86
C PRO A 18 3.22 -2.92 -9.36
N VAL A 19 1.97 -3.16 -9.74
CA VAL A 19 1.16 -4.35 -9.46
C VAL A 19 0.40 -4.76 -10.70
N ASP A 20 -0.02 -6.02 -10.79
CA ASP A 20 -0.88 -6.52 -11.86
C ASP A 20 -2.36 -6.17 -11.65
N SER A 21 -3.23 -6.63 -12.55
CA SER A 21 -4.67 -6.34 -12.49
C SER A 21 -5.38 -6.89 -11.25
N SER A 22 -4.74 -7.79 -10.51
CA SER A 22 -5.24 -8.37 -9.26
C SER A 22 -4.59 -7.73 -8.04
N GLY A 23 -3.72 -6.73 -8.23
CA GLY A 23 -2.99 -6.07 -7.15
C GLY A 23 -1.70 -6.78 -6.71
N LEU A 24 -1.25 -7.81 -7.45
CA LEU A 24 -0.04 -8.56 -7.10
C LEU A 24 1.21 -7.96 -7.76
N ILE A 25 2.35 -7.94 -7.06
CA ILE A 25 3.63 -7.52 -7.67
C ILE A 25 4.19 -8.56 -8.67
N SER A 26 3.72 -9.80 -8.62
CA SER A 26 4.16 -10.89 -9.47
C SER A 26 3.32 -10.98 -10.75
N GLY A 27 3.57 -10.10 -11.72
CA GLY A 27 2.78 -10.10 -12.95
C GLY A 27 3.18 -8.99 -13.92
N VAL A 28 2.28 -8.69 -14.86
CA VAL A 28 2.42 -7.56 -15.78
C VAL A 28 1.78 -6.35 -15.14
N ALA A 29 2.54 -5.26 -15.03
CA ALA A 29 2.09 -3.99 -14.46
C ALA A 29 0.73 -3.53 -15.04
N GLN A 30 -0.17 -3.15 -14.14
CA GLN A 30 -1.51 -2.67 -14.41
C GLN A 30 -1.44 -1.27 -15.03
N GLU A 31 -2.27 -1.04 -16.05
CA GLU A 31 -2.51 0.29 -16.58
C GLU A 31 -3.89 0.80 -16.15
N VAL A 32 -3.92 1.98 -15.55
CA VAL A 32 -5.13 2.71 -15.20
C VAL A 32 -5.33 3.82 -16.21
N LYS A 33 -6.42 3.73 -16.98
CA LYS A 33 -6.69 4.64 -18.12
C LYS A 33 -7.52 5.86 -17.73
N ASN A 34 -8.34 5.76 -16.69
CA ASN A 34 -9.14 6.86 -16.19
C ASN A 34 -8.62 7.20 -14.78
N LEU A 35 -8.03 8.37 -14.65
CA LEU A 35 -7.44 8.83 -13.39
C LEU A 35 -8.36 9.77 -12.61
N LEU A 36 -9.53 10.12 -13.16
CA LEU A 36 -10.51 10.92 -12.45
C LEU A 36 -11.10 10.11 -11.29
N GLY A 37 -10.88 10.56 -10.06
CA GLY A 37 -11.29 9.85 -8.85
C GLY A 37 -10.45 8.62 -8.51
N PHE A 38 -9.40 8.33 -9.27
CA PHE A 38 -8.59 7.13 -9.04
C PHE A 38 -7.52 7.38 -8.00
N GLU A 39 -7.46 6.50 -7.01
CA GLU A 39 -6.36 6.40 -6.04
C GLU A 39 -5.92 4.96 -5.83
N SER A 40 -4.67 4.81 -5.44
CA SER A 40 -4.06 3.61 -4.90
C SER A 40 -3.32 4.00 -3.63
N SER A 41 -3.87 3.62 -2.48
CA SER A 41 -3.32 3.93 -1.14
C SER A 41 -1.84 3.60 -0.96
N GLN A 42 -1.29 2.70 -1.78
CA GLN A 42 0.12 2.27 -1.69
C GLN A 42 1.04 2.87 -2.75
N TYR A 43 0.53 3.22 -3.94
CA TYR A 43 1.37 3.47 -5.12
C TYR A 43 1.07 4.79 -5.83
N PHE A 44 -0.12 5.36 -5.63
CA PHE A 44 -0.54 6.62 -6.22
C PHE A 44 -1.65 7.24 -5.37
N TYR A 45 -1.32 8.20 -4.51
CA TYR A 45 -2.27 8.75 -3.52
C TYR A 45 -2.09 10.25 -3.31
N ASP A 46 -3.18 10.93 -2.92
CA ASP A 46 -3.14 12.31 -2.43
C ASP A 46 -2.63 12.34 -0.99
N ALA A 47 -1.57 13.12 -0.74
CA ALA A 47 -1.04 13.31 0.61
C ALA A 47 -1.75 14.46 1.34
N PRO A 48 -1.76 14.48 2.69
CA PRO A 48 -2.40 15.53 3.48
C PRO A 48 -1.92 16.96 3.20
N ASP A 49 -0.69 17.12 2.71
CA ASP A 49 -0.12 18.42 2.32
C ASP A 49 -0.43 18.81 0.86
N GLY A 50 -1.21 17.98 0.17
CA GLY A 50 -1.66 18.16 -1.20
C GLY A 50 -0.69 17.69 -2.27
N ALA A 51 0.33 16.91 -1.92
CA ALA A 51 1.16 16.25 -2.89
C ALA A 51 0.46 15.07 -3.58
N MET A 52 0.66 14.95 -4.90
CA MET A 52 0.40 13.74 -5.64
C MET A 52 1.59 12.81 -5.53
N VAL A 53 1.44 11.74 -4.74
CA VAL A 53 2.53 10.82 -4.39
C VAL A 53 2.59 9.67 -5.37
N PHE A 54 3.79 9.36 -5.85
CA PHE A 54 4.07 8.16 -6.62
C PHE A 54 5.03 7.26 -5.85
N ARG A 55 4.68 5.98 -5.69
CA ARG A 55 5.53 5.00 -5.01
C ARG A 55 5.65 3.71 -5.83
N ALA A 56 6.85 3.17 -5.91
CA ALA A 56 7.11 1.87 -6.51
C ALA A 56 8.16 1.08 -5.72
N SER A 57 7.95 -0.22 -5.58
CA SER A 57 8.89 -1.12 -4.93
C SER A 57 9.79 -1.82 -5.94
N ALA A 58 11.03 -2.13 -5.57
CA ALA A 58 12.02 -2.77 -6.44
C ALA A 58 11.56 -4.14 -6.97
N ASP A 59 10.68 -4.82 -6.25
CA ASP A 59 10.07 -6.11 -6.61
C ASP A 59 8.71 -5.98 -7.30
N GLY A 60 8.29 -4.75 -7.61
CA GLY A 60 7.02 -4.46 -8.24
C GLY A 60 6.89 -5.08 -9.63
N ALA A 61 5.64 -5.32 -10.04
CA ALA A 61 5.30 -5.76 -11.38
C ALA A 61 5.87 -4.79 -12.42
N THR A 62 6.34 -5.33 -13.54
CA THR A 62 6.89 -4.53 -14.65
C THR A 62 6.06 -4.66 -15.90
N THR A 63 6.24 -3.73 -16.84
CA THR A 63 5.72 -3.90 -18.19
C THR A 63 6.62 -4.87 -18.96
N SER A 64 6.07 -5.53 -19.99
CA SER A 64 6.80 -6.55 -20.77
C SER A 64 8.11 -6.06 -21.42
N GLY A 65 8.32 -4.75 -21.53
CA GLY A 65 9.55 -4.13 -22.05
C GLY A 65 10.48 -3.53 -20.99
N SER A 66 10.11 -3.54 -19.70
CA SER A 66 10.88 -2.91 -18.62
C SER A 66 11.43 -3.93 -17.63
N LYS A 67 12.65 -3.69 -17.16
CA LYS A 67 13.27 -4.46 -16.07
C LYS A 67 12.97 -3.91 -14.68
N TYR A 68 12.44 -2.69 -14.60
CA TYR A 68 12.24 -1.98 -13.34
C TYR A 68 10.77 -1.58 -13.18
N ALA A 69 10.28 -1.63 -11.95
CA ALA A 69 8.93 -1.24 -11.58
C ALA A 69 8.76 0.28 -11.64
N ARG A 70 7.50 0.73 -11.73
CA ARG A 70 7.15 2.15 -11.80
C ARG A 70 5.76 2.41 -11.24
N SER A 71 5.59 3.60 -10.66
CA SER A 71 4.31 4.28 -10.54
C SER A 71 4.47 5.57 -11.33
N GLU A 72 4.00 5.57 -12.58
CA GLU A 72 4.39 6.59 -13.54
C GLU A 72 3.29 6.88 -14.55
N LEU A 73 3.04 8.17 -14.76
CA LEU A 73 2.12 8.68 -15.76
C LEU A 73 2.72 8.60 -17.16
N ARG A 74 1.84 8.40 -18.14
CA ARG A 74 2.13 8.43 -19.58
C ARG A 74 1.10 9.34 -20.24
N GLU A 75 1.58 10.39 -20.91
CA GLU A 75 0.73 11.43 -21.52
C GLU A 75 -0.27 10.84 -22.52
N THR A 76 -1.50 11.31 -22.52
CA THR A 76 -2.56 10.95 -23.47
C THR A 76 -3.15 12.21 -24.10
N GLU A 77 -3.93 12.05 -25.17
CA GLU A 77 -4.74 13.11 -25.75
C GLU A 77 -6.20 12.63 -25.66
N GLY A 78 -6.84 12.92 -24.51
CA GLY A 78 -8.06 12.25 -24.07
C GLY A 78 -7.86 10.73 -23.96
N SER A 79 -8.68 9.95 -24.67
CA SER A 79 -8.60 8.47 -24.67
C SER A 79 -7.52 7.89 -25.58
N ARG A 80 -6.81 8.73 -26.34
CA ARG A 80 -5.79 8.33 -27.32
C ARG A 80 -4.42 8.43 -26.70
N LEU A 81 -3.50 7.58 -27.15
CA LEU A 81 -2.10 7.77 -26.83
C LEU A 81 -1.59 9.06 -27.48
N ALA A 82 -1.01 9.98 -26.68
CA ALA A 82 -0.23 11.09 -27.20
C ALA A 82 0.93 10.58 -28.07
N ALA A 83 1.15 11.30 -29.17
CA ALA A 83 2.17 11.04 -30.18
C ALA A 83 2.41 12.35 -30.97
N TRP A 84 3.16 13.28 -30.39
CA TRP A 84 3.49 14.57 -31.00
C TRP A 84 4.87 14.53 -31.68
N ASN A 85 5.19 15.50 -32.54
CA ASN A 85 6.49 15.59 -33.23
C ASN A 85 7.26 16.85 -32.81
N LEU A 86 8.54 16.94 -33.18
CA LEU A 86 9.41 18.06 -32.77
C LEU A 86 9.03 19.41 -33.40
N ASP A 87 8.33 19.41 -34.54
CA ASP A 87 7.79 20.65 -35.13
C ASP A 87 6.71 21.27 -34.23
N ARG A 88 5.81 20.44 -33.68
CA ARG A 88 4.86 20.84 -32.63
C ARG A 88 5.64 21.25 -31.38
N GLY A 89 6.54 20.37 -30.94
CA GLY A 89 7.30 20.49 -29.71
C GLY A 89 6.44 20.23 -28.47
N GLY A 90 7.08 20.25 -27.30
CA GLY A 90 6.41 20.06 -26.02
C GLY A 90 7.22 20.60 -24.86
N VAL A 91 6.50 21.06 -23.84
CA VAL A 91 7.04 21.49 -22.55
C VAL A 91 6.37 20.67 -21.46
N MET A 92 7.16 20.09 -20.55
CA MET A 92 6.69 19.50 -19.30
C MET A 92 7.36 20.21 -18.13
N THR A 93 6.58 20.59 -17.12
CA THR A 93 7.10 21.14 -15.87
C THR A 93 6.60 20.35 -14.68
N ALA A 94 7.45 20.22 -13.67
CA ALA A 94 7.04 19.66 -12.39
C ALA A 94 7.71 20.41 -11.24
N THR A 95 7.01 20.43 -10.09
CA THR A 95 7.56 20.78 -8.79
C THR A 95 7.35 19.58 -7.88
N LEU A 96 8.43 19.06 -7.31
CA LEU A 96 8.40 17.81 -6.56
C LEU A 96 9.45 17.75 -5.45
N GLU A 97 9.32 16.71 -4.64
CA GLU A 97 10.30 16.21 -3.70
C GLU A 97 10.62 14.75 -4.05
N VAL A 98 11.86 14.32 -3.80
CA VAL A 98 12.21 12.90 -3.78
C VAL A 98 12.24 12.47 -2.32
N ASP A 99 11.32 11.58 -1.95
CA ASP A 99 11.07 11.24 -0.55
C ASP A 99 11.92 10.05 -0.10
N ALA A 100 12.01 9.05 -0.98
CA ALA A 100 12.75 7.83 -0.75
C ALA A 100 13.33 7.30 -2.06
N VAL A 101 14.46 6.61 -1.97
CA VAL A 101 15.05 5.88 -3.09
C VAL A 101 15.27 4.42 -2.70
N PRO A 102 15.17 3.49 -3.66
CA PRO A 102 15.46 2.10 -3.38
C PRO A 102 16.96 1.91 -3.13
N ASN A 103 17.37 0.79 -2.55
CA ASN A 103 18.77 0.45 -2.33
C ASN A 103 19.29 -0.42 -3.48
N ARG A 104 20.56 -0.21 -3.85
CA ARG A 104 21.32 -1.16 -4.68
C ARG A 104 21.66 -2.41 -3.86
N ALA A 105 22.09 -3.48 -4.53
CA ALA A 105 22.48 -4.75 -3.90
C ALA A 105 23.58 -4.61 -2.84
N ASP A 106 24.45 -3.59 -2.95
CA ASP A 106 25.50 -3.29 -1.97
C ASP A 106 25.02 -2.46 -0.77
N GLY A 107 23.71 -2.18 -0.69
CA GLY A 107 23.09 -1.38 0.36
C GLY A 107 23.21 0.13 0.15
N THR A 108 23.85 0.60 -0.93
CA THR A 108 23.92 2.04 -1.21
C THR A 108 22.61 2.58 -1.79
N PRO A 109 22.27 3.86 -1.56
CA PRO A 109 21.09 4.47 -2.15
C PRO A 109 21.13 4.43 -3.68
N GLY A 110 20.03 4.00 -4.29
CA GLY A 110 19.81 3.91 -5.72
C GLY A 110 19.43 5.26 -6.35
N ARG A 111 18.71 5.18 -7.47
CA ARG A 111 18.30 6.34 -8.28
C ARG A 111 16.84 6.22 -8.71
N LEU A 112 16.21 7.36 -8.96
CA LEU A 112 14.90 7.46 -9.59
C LEU A 112 14.99 8.20 -10.91
N ILE A 113 14.16 7.77 -11.86
CA ILE A 113 13.78 8.57 -13.02
C ILE A 113 12.47 9.27 -12.66
N ILE A 114 12.44 10.60 -12.81
CA ILE A 114 11.35 11.47 -12.34
C ILE A 114 10.61 12.21 -13.45
N GLY A 115 11.12 12.12 -14.68
CA GLY A 115 10.53 12.75 -15.87
C GLY A 115 11.19 12.26 -17.15
N GLN A 116 10.42 12.09 -18.22
CA GLN A 116 10.90 11.57 -19.49
C GLN A 116 10.20 12.20 -20.70
N ILE A 117 10.90 12.19 -21.83
CA ILE A 117 10.28 12.19 -23.17
C ILE A 117 10.68 10.87 -23.81
N HIS A 118 9.68 10.08 -24.16
CA HIS A 118 9.89 8.79 -24.83
C HIS A 118 9.50 8.92 -26.30
N GLY A 119 10.34 8.42 -27.20
CA GLY A 119 10.05 8.29 -28.63
C GLY A 119 9.25 7.02 -28.94
N ALA A 120 9.28 6.53 -30.17
CA ALA A 120 8.63 5.26 -30.50
C ALA A 120 9.32 4.06 -29.81
N ASP A 121 10.65 4.00 -29.90
CA ASP A 121 11.44 2.83 -29.49
C ASP A 121 12.46 3.11 -28.37
N GLU A 122 12.95 4.36 -28.26
CA GLU A 122 13.99 4.78 -27.31
C GLU A 122 13.56 6.07 -26.58
N GLU A 123 14.25 6.45 -25.50
CA GLU A 123 13.95 7.68 -24.76
C GLU A 123 14.83 8.86 -25.20
N LEU A 124 14.19 9.89 -25.74
CA LEU A 124 14.88 11.16 -26.01
C LEU A 124 15.52 11.71 -24.72
N ILE A 125 14.84 11.59 -23.58
CA ILE A 125 15.35 12.10 -22.29
C ILE A 125 14.81 11.26 -21.14
N ARG A 126 15.71 10.88 -20.22
CA ARG A 126 15.39 10.38 -18.87
C ARG A 126 16.06 11.27 -17.82
N LEU A 127 15.26 11.98 -17.02
CA LEU A 127 15.73 12.86 -15.94
C LEU A 127 15.87 12.05 -14.64
N TYR A 128 17.08 12.03 -14.09
CA TYR A 128 17.43 11.25 -12.90
C TYR A 128 17.63 12.13 -11.67
N TRP A 129 17.23 11.59 -10.52
CA TRP A 129 17.74 11.99 -9.20
C TRP A 129 18.54 10.81 -8.61
N GLU A 130 19.78 11.07 -8.18
CA GLU A 130 20.68 10.06 -7.61
C GLU A 130 21.60 10.70 -6.57
N ASN A 131 21.43 10.31 -5.31
CA ASN A 131 22.27 10.75 -4.19
C ASN A 131 22.49 12.28 -4.16
N GLY A 132 21.40 13.02 -4.25
CA GLY A 132 21.39 14.48 -4.24
C GLY A 132 21.80 15.16 -5.54
N THR A 133 22.17 14.39 -6.57
CA THR A 133 22.52 14.92 -7.89
C THR A 133 21.36 14.73 -8.86
N VAL A 134 21.01 15.79 -9.58
CA VAL A 134 20.10 15.72 -10.73
C VAL A 134 20.91 15.81 -12.02
N TYR A 135 20.62 14.92 -12.96
CA TYR A 135 21.23 14.85 -14.29
C TYR A 135 20.25 14.20 -15.26
N PHE A 136 20.56 14.23 -16.54
CA PHE A 136 19.77 13.46 -17.49
C PHE A 136 20.59 12.64 -18.46
N MET A 137 19.98 11.56 -18.94
CA MET A 137 20.47 10.77 -20.06
C MET A 137 19.65 11.15 -21.29
N ASN A 138 20.31 11.35 -22.42
CA ASN A 138 19.67 11.55 -23.72
C ASN A 138 20.19 10.48 -24.68
N ASP A 139 19.26 9.68 -25.22
CA ASP A 139 19.62 8.64 -26.18
C ASP A 139 19.87 9.23 -27.56
N GLN A 140 20.69 8.50 -28.32
CA GLN A 140 21.04 8.87 -29.68
C GLN A 140 21.64 10.28 -29.78
N ALA A 141 22.45 10.67 -28.78
CA ALA A 141 23.07 11.99 -28.65
C ALA A 141 24.51 12.03 -29.19
N GLY A 142 25.04 13.25 -29.33
CA GLY A 142 26.41 13.49 -29.78
C GLY A 142 26.68 13.02 -31.22
N SER A 143 27.95 12.96 -31.62
CA SER A 143 28.31 12.60 -33.00
C SER A 143 28.08 11.13 -33.36
N SER A 144 27.91 10.26 -32.37
CA SER A 144 27.84 8.81 -32.53
C SER A 144 26.44 8.24 -32.32
N ASN A 145 25.45 9.11 -32.07
CA ASN A 145 24.10 8.73 -31.66
C ASN A 145 24.12 7.67 -30.54
N SER A 146 24.80 7.96 -29.43
CA SER A 146 24.87 7.08 -28.27
C SER A 146 24.14 7.70 -27.08
N GLU A 147 23.75 6.87 -26.10
CA GLU A 147 23.30 7.36 -24.80
C GLU A 147 24.41 8.22 -24.16
N MET A 148 24.09 9.45 -23.77
CA MET A 148 25.03 10.38 -23.12
C MET A 148 24.41 11.02 -21.88
N ARG A 149 25.23 11.18 -20.84
CA ARG A 149 24.89 11.92 -19.62
C ARG A 149 25.15 13.41 -19.80
N PHE A 150 24.19 14.23 -19.40
CA PHE A 150 24.30 15.68 -19.35
C PHE A 150 24.06 16.16 -17.92
N ASN A 151 24.92 17.08 -17.48
CA ASN A 151 24.81 17.70 -16.17
C ASN A 151 24.27 19.13 -16.30
N PHE A 152 23.75 19.65 -15.20
CA PHE A 152 23.23 21.02 -15.11
C PHE A 152 24.25 21.97 -14.53
N GLN A 153 24.22 23.22 -14.99
CA GLN A 153 25.06 24.29 -14.45
C GLN A 153 24.24 25.57 -14.26
N SER A 154 24.50 26.26 -13.15
CA SER A 154 24.03 27.63 -12.95
C SER A 154 24.86 28.62 -13.77
N ALA A 155 24.49 29.89 -13.77
CA ALA A 155 25.27 30.95 -14.39
C ALA A 155 26.70 31.08 -13.82
N SER A 156 26.95 30.62 -12.59
CA SER A 156 28.28 30.59 -11.96
C SER A 156 29.04 29.28 -12.19
N GLY A 157 28.45 28.31 -12.90
CA GLY A 157 29.03 26.99 -13.16
C GLY A 157 28.81 25.97 -12.03
N ALA A 158 28.00 26.29 -11.03
CA ALA A 158 27.65 25.36 -9.94
C ALA A 158 26.64 24.30 -10.40
N ALA A 159 26.68 23.11 -9.83
CA ALA A 159 25.69 22.05 -10.04
C ALA A 159 24.61 22.08 -8.94
N PRO A 160 23.36 21.64 -9.23
CA PRO A 160 22.32 21.52 -8.21
C PRO A 160 22.66 20.42 -7.21
N GLN A 161 22.38 20.65 -5.93
CA GLN A 161 22.51 19.65 -4.87
C GLN A 161 21.19 19.60 -4.10
N ILE A 162 20.37 18.58 -4.37
CA ILE A 162 18.98 18.51 -3.93
C ILE A 162 18.86 17.35 -2.96
N SER A 163 18.72 17.59 -1.67
CA SER A 163 18.56 16.53 -0.67
C SER A 163 17.23 15.77 -0.85
N LEU A 164 17.11 14.61 -0.20
CA LEU A 164 15.77 14.02 -0.03
C LEU A 164 14.86 15.03 0.68
N ASN A 165 13.59 15.07 0.30
CA ASN A 165 12.56 15.98 0.82
C ASN A 165 12.83 17.46 0.54
N GLU A 166 13.84 17.76 -0.27
CA GLU A 166 14.08 19.11 -0.73
C GLU A 166 13.24 19.39 -1.97
N ARG A 167 12.34 20.37 -1.87
CA ARG A 167 11.48 20.76 -2.98
C ARG A 167 12.27 21.45 -4.08
N PHE A 168 12.13 20.97 -5.30
CA PHE A 168 12.71 21.57 -6.49
C PHE A 168 11.73 21.52 -7.65
N SER A 169 12.02 22.26 -8.71
CA SER A 169 11.25 22.22 -9.95
C SER A 169 12.14 21.83 -11.12
N TYR A 170 11.58 21.16 -12.12
CA TYR A 170 12.21 20.99 -13.43
C TYR A 170 11.29 21.47 -14.57
N LYS A 171 11.90 21.84 -15.69
CA LYS A 171 11.25 22.06 -16.98
C LYS A 171 12.01 21.30 -18.06
N ILE A 172 11.31 20.47 -18.83
CA ILE A 172 11.83 19.79 -20.03
C ILE A 172 11.14 20.43 -21.24
N ASP A 173 11.91 21.01 -22.16
CA ASP A 173 11.43 21.73 -23.34
C ASP A 173 12.12 21.17 -24.59
N ALA A 174 11.34 20.58 -25.49
CA ALA A 174 11.83 19.99 -26.73
C ALA A 174 11.09 20.57 -27.93
N LYS A 175 11.83 21.18 -28.86
CA LYS A 175 11.26 21.73 -30.10
C LYS A 175 12.31 21.83 -31.20
N GLY A 176 11.95 21.39 -32.41
CA GLY A 176 12.84 21.34 -33.56
C GLY A 176 14.07 20.49 -33.26
N ASP A 177 15.24 21.12 -33.27
CA ASP A 177 16.52 20.50 -32.93
C ASP A 177 17.02 20.87 -31.52
N SER A 178 16.21 21.54 -30.70
CA SER A 178 16.60 21.98 -29.37
C SER A 178 15.96 21.15 -28.27
N LEU A 179 16.79 20.63 -27.37
CA LEU A 179 16.38 20.05 -26.10
C LEU A 179 16.98 20.90 -24.97
N ARG A 180 16.12 21.57 -24.21
CA ARG A 180 16.50 22.41 -23.07
C ARG A 180 15.86 21.84 -21.80
N ILE A 181 16.68 21.62 -20.78
CA ILE A 181 16.20 21.28 -19.45
C ILE A 181 16.68 22.35 -18.46
N GLU A 182 15.77 22.79 -17.61
CA GLU A 182 16.04 23.73 -16.53
C GLU A 182 15.61 23.10 -15.19
N VAL A 183 16.40 23.33 -14.14
CA VAL A 183 16.12 22.89 -12.77
C VAL A 183 16.17 24.14 -11.89
N PHE A 184 15.16 24.35 -11.06
CA PHE A 184 15.17 25.37 -10.01
C PHE A 184 15.33 24.69 -8.65
N ALA A 185 16.45 24.92 -8.00
CA ALA A 185 16.80 24.43 -6.68
C ALA A 185 17.75 25.43 -6.01
N ASP A 186 17.94 25.38 -4.70
CA ASP A 186 18.85 26.28 -3.96
C ASP A 186 18.61 27.80 -4.23
N GLY A 187 17.39 28.17 -4.64
CA GLY A 187 17.07 29.54 -5.03
C GLY A 187 17.67 30.02 -6.37
N GLN A 188 18.22 29.12 -7.20
CA GLN A 188 18.80 29.46 -8.50
C GLN A 188 18.36 28.50 -9.61
N VAL A 189 18.48 28.96 -10.86
CA VAL A 189 18.19 28.15 -12.04
C VAL A 189 19.48 27.54 -12.58
N TYR A 190 19.45 26.23 -12.79
CA TYR A 190 20.46 25.45 -13.47
C TYR A 190 19.93 25.02 -14.83
N SER A 191 20.75 25.11 -15.87
CA SER A 191 20.31 24.80 -17.23
C SER A 191 21.26 23.85 -17.93
N SER A 192 20.73 23.09 -18.88
CA SER A 192 21.48 22.27 -19.80
C SER A 192 20.74 22.23 -21.14
N VAL A 193 21.46 22.51 -22.21
CA VAL A 193 20.91 22.60 -23.57
C VAL A 193 21.73 21.71 -24.48
N THR A 194 21.06 20.81 -25.19
CA THR A 194 21.68 19.93 -26.19
C THR A 194 20.88 19.97 -27.49
N GLN A 195 21.54 19.53 -28.57
CA GLN A 195 20.90 19.39 -29.87
C GLN A 195 20.23 18.02 -29.98
N ILE A 196 18.99 18.00 -30.48
CA ILE A 196 18.28 16.79 -30.85
C ILE A 196 18.79 16.34 -32.22
N ASN A 197 19.43 15.17 -32.26
CA ASN A 197 19.99 14.62 -33.48
C ASN A 197 18.93 14.28 -34.53
N SER A 198 19.31 14.29 -35.80
CA SER A 198 18.39 14.11 -36.94
C SER A 198 17.63 12.78 -36.94
N VAL A 199 18.14 11.76 -36.25
CA VAL A 199 17.51 10.43 -36.11
C VAL A 199 16.15 10.51 -35.41
N TRP A 200 15.94 11.51 -34.55
CA TRP A 200 14.69 11.74 -33.83
C TRP A 200 13.65 12.50 -34.65
N GLN A 201 14.01 13.13 -35.77
CA GLN A 201 13.16 14.10 -36.46
C GLN A 201 11.92 13.48 -37.12
N SER A 202 11.95 12.18 -37.43
CA SER A 202 10.80 11.43 -37.93
C SER A 202 10.00 10.72 -36.84
N ASP A 203 10.43 10.81 -35.58
CA ASP A 203 9.82 10.09 -34.48
C ASP A 203 8.61 10.84 -33.91
N THR A 204 7.83 10.13 -33.09
CA THR A 204 6.73 10.67 -32.31
C THR A 204 6.99 10.48 -30.83
N PHE A 205 6.57 11.46 -30.03
CA PHE A 205 6.94 11.59 -28.63
C PHE A 205 5.73 11.68 -27.73
N TYR A 206 5.97 11.36 -26.46
CA TYR A 206 5.04 11.57 -25.35
C TYR A 206 5.80 11.77 -24.04
N PHE A 207 5.20 12.53 -23.11
CA PHE A 207 5.76 12.75 -21.78
C PHE A 207 5.47 11.58 -20.83
N LYS A 208 6.35 11.43 -19.83
CA LYS A 208 6.14 10.58 -18.66
C LYS A 208 6.64 11.28 -17.39
N ALA A 209 5.94 11.12 -16.27
CA ALA A 209 6.32 11.69 -14.98
C ALA A 209 5.82 10.80 -13.82
N GLY A 210 6.58 10.75 -12.72
CA GLY A 210 6.29 9.90 -11.57
C GLY A 210 7.57 9.30 -11.00
N VAL A 211 7.54 8.04 -10.57
CA VAL A 211 8.74 7.29 -10.17
C VAL A 211 8.94 6.06 -11.07
N TYR A 212 10.10 6.02 -11.72
CA TYR A 212 10.60 4.83 -12.41
C TYR A 212 11.96 4.43 -11.83
N LEU A 213 12.04 3.21 -11.30
CA LEU A 213 13.19 2.78 -10.50
C LEU A 213 14.42 2.48 -11.36
N GLY A 214 15.60 2.66 -10.77
CA GLY A 214 16.89 2.23 -11.35
C GLY A 214 17.37 0.85 -10.90
N VAL A 215 16.61 0.16 -10.05
CA VAL A 215 16.92 -1.16 -9.51
C VAL A 215 15.67 -2.04 -9.53
N ASN A 216 15.87 -3.35 -9.44
CA ASN A 216 14.82 -4.35 -9.28
C ASN A 216 15.20 -5.40 -8.24
N GLU A 217 14.35 -6.40 -8.01
CA GLU A 217 14.55 -7.48 -7.05
C GLU A 217 15.77 -8.38 -7.32
N SER A 218 16.35 -8.30 -8.53
CA SER A 218 17.57 -9.02 -8.88
C SER A 218 18.86 -8.26 -8.53
N ASN A 219 18.78 -6.95 -8.28
CA ASN A 219 19.96 -6.11 -8.07
C ASN A 219 19.79 -4.98 -7.04
N GLY A 220 18.70 -5.00 -6.27
CA GLY A 220 18.36 -4.00 -5.28
C GLY A 220 17.15 -4.40 -4.43
N SER A 221 16.73 -3.48 -3.55
CA SER A 221 15.62 -3.68 -2.61
C SER A 221 14.99 -2.34 -2.21
N GLY A 222 13.88 -2.38 -1.48
CA GLY A 222 13.19 -1.18 -1.00
C GLY A 222 12.36 -0.49 -2.07
N SER A 223 11.91 0.73 -1.77
CA SER A 223 10.99 1.48 -2.64
C SER A 223 11.53 2.86 -2.99
N GLY A 224 11.11 3.35 -4.15
CA GLY A 224 11.25 4.74 -4.55
C GLY A 224 9.94 5.49 -4.36
N GLN A 225 10.01 6.71 -3.87
CA GLN A 225 8.86 7.59 -3.70
C GLN A 225 9.22 9.04 -4.07
N ALA A 226 8.29 9.70 -4.74
CA ALA A 226 8.36 11.14 -5.00
C ALA A 226 6.98 11.78 -4.86
N SER A 227 6.96 12.97 -4.29
CA SER A 227 5.77 13.77 -4.00
C SER A 227 5.72 14.97 -4.94
N PHE A 228 4.72 15.03 -5.83
CA PHE A 228 4.56 16.10 -6.80
C PHE A 228 3.57 17.15 -6.29
N TYR A 229 3.95 18.42 -6.34
CA TYR A 229 3.15 19.59 -5.94
C TYR A 229 2.73 20.45 -7.15
N GLY A 230 3.25 20.11 -8.32
CA GLY A 230 2.86 20.69 -9.60
C GLY A 230 3.33 19.76 -10.70
N LEU A 231 2.47 19.52 -11.69
CA LEU A 231 2.79 18.79 -12.91
C LEU A 231 1.93 19.38 -14.03
N ASP A 232 2.55 19.80 -15.10
CA ASP A 232 1.86 20.42 -16.24
C ASP A 232 2.58 20.10 -17.56
N VAL A 233 1.81 19.98 -18.64
CA VAL A 233 2.32 19.72 -20.00
C VAL A 233 1.66 20.66 -21.01
N GLY A 234 2.40 21.06 -22.02
CA GLY A 234 1.94 22.01 -23.03
C GLY A 234 2.63 21.84 -24.37
N HIS A 235 1.96 22.25 -25.44
CA HIS A 235 2.49 22.15 -26.81
C HIS A 235 2.53 23.49 -27.54
N ALA A 236 1.88 24.52 -27.01
CA ALA A 236 2.00 25.89 -27.51
C ALA A 236 2.96 26.73 -26.63
N PRO A 237 3.50 27.83 -27.17
CA PRO A 237 4.34 28.73 -26.38
C PRO A 237 3.62 29.25 -25.14
N GLY A 238 4.18 28.97 -23.96
CA GLY A 238 3.64 29.42 -22.67
C GLY A 238 2.69 28.43 -21.98
N GLU A 239 2.29 27.35 -22.65
CA GLU A 239 1.59 26.23 -22.01
C GLU A 239 2.58 25.32 -21.25
N GLY A 240 2.08 24.51 -20.31
CA GLY A 240 2.90 23.54 -19.59
C GLY A 240 3.78 24.15 -18.50
N LEU A 241 3.46 25.36 -18.03
CA LEU A 241 4.28 26.12 -17.09
C LEU A 241 3.72 26.17 -15.66
N ASP A 242 2.52 25.65 -15.41
CA ASP A 242 1.88 25.77 -14.09
C ASP A 242 2.61 24.95 -13.03
N GLY A 243 3.28 23.87 -13.43
CA GLY A 243 4.18 23.07 -12.60
C GLY A 243 5.53 23.71 -12.32
N TRP A 244 5.90 24.83 -12.97
CA TRP A 244 7.20 25.49 -12.81
C TRP A 244 7.15 26.63 -11.78
N LYS A 245 7.79 26.44 -10.62
CA LYS A 245 7.80 27.44 -9.53
C LYS A 245 9.19 28.00 -9.31
N VAL A 246 9.40 29.27 -9.65
CA VAL A 246 10.65 30.01 -9.41
C VAL A 246 10.38 31.20 -8.49
N GLY A 247 11.24 31.41 -7.49
CA GLY A 247 11.21 32.61 -6.64
C GLY A 247 10.55 32.45 -5.27
N THR A 248 10.03 31.27 -4.93
CA THR A 248 9.79 30.86 -3.54
C THR A 248 11.04 30.15 -3.03
N THR A 249 11.62 30.56 -1.91
CA THR A 249 12.66 29.75 -1.24
C THR A 249 12.07 28.35 -1.04
N PRO A 250 12.75 27.26 -1.45
CA PRO A 250 12.32 25.92 -1.07
C PRO A 250 12.12 25.91 0.44
N ILE A 251 10.87 25.75 0.89
CA ILE A 251 10.60 25.58 2.31
C ILE A 251 10.99 24.14 2.59
N PRO A 252 11.99 23.86 3.44
CA PRO A 252 12.15 22.50 3.93
C PRO A 252 10.87 22.14 4.68
N THR A 253 10.09 21.25 4.08
CA THR A 253 8.97 20.57 4.72
C THR A 253 9.53 19.71 5.87
N PRO A 254 8.72 19.39 6.91
CA PRO A 254 9.16 18.63 8.07
C PRO A 254 9.84 17.33 7.61
N PRO A 255 10.71 16.72 8.43
CA PRO A 255 11.28 15.42 8.09
C PRO A 255 10.18 14.49 7.62
N VAL A 256 10.42 13.77 6.50
CA VAL A 256 9.64 12.58 6.15
C VAL A 256 9.41 11.80 7.44
N PRO A 257 8.16 11.41 7.74
CA PRO A 257 7.94 10.51 8.85
C PRO A 257 8.92 9.37 8.67
N THR A 258 9.78 9.14 9.67
CA THR A 258 10.39 7.81 9.81
C THR A 258 9.30 6.80 9.52
N PRO A 259 9.54 5.77 8.69
CA PRO A 259 8.57 4.71 8.45
C PRO A 259 7.82 4.46 9.75
N VAL A 260 6.54 4.80 9.74
CA VAL A 260 5.72 4.73 10.94
C VAL A 260 5.20 3.32 11.02
N ASP A 261 5.07 2.82 12.24
CA ASP A 261 4.44 1.53 12.50
C ASP A 261 3.04 1.57 11.86
N GLU A 262 2.83 0.80 10.80
CA GLU A 262 1.56 0.72 10.07
C GLU A 262 0.73 -0.47 10.56
N THR A 263 -0.55 -0.43 10.24
CA THR A 263 -1.46 -1.55 10.48
C THR A 263 -2.07 -1.95 9.14
N VAL A 264 -1.78 -3.17 8.67
CA VAL A 264 -2.11 -3.69 7.34
C VAL A 264 -3.08 -4.86 7.46
N TRP A 265 -4.28 -4.75 6.90
CA TRP A 265 -5.33 -5.76 7.02
C TRP A 265 -5.65 -6.39 5.66
N GLY A 266 -5.77 -7.72 5.64
CA GLY A 266 -6.27 -8.51 4.53
C GLY A 266 -7.80 -8.59 4.49
N THR A 267 -8.32 -9.57 3.79
CA THR A 267 -9.73 -9.83 3.51
C THR A 267 -10.00 -11.33 3.68
N ALA A 268 -11.17 -11.83 3.27
CA ALA A 268 -11.47 -13.27 3.28
C ALA A 268 -11.05 -14.03 2.00
N GLY A 269 -10.29 -13.39 1.11
CA GLY A 269 -9.74 -14.02 -0.09
C GLY A 269 -8.23 -13.92 -0.13
N ASP A 270 -7.58 -14.78 -0.92
CA ASP A 270 -6.12 -14.84 -1.07
C ASP A 270 -5.49 -13.46 -1.37
N ASN A 271 -4.79 -12.89 -0.39
CA ASN A 271 -4.18 -11.57 -0.43
C ASN A 271 -2.65 -11.62 -0.58
N SER A 272 -2.07 -10.51 -1.01
CA SER A 272 -0.63 -10.25 -0.87
C SER A 272 -0.43 -8.96 -0.08
N LEU A 273 0.15 -9.09 1.11
CA LEU A 273 0.24 -8.02 2.09
C LEU A 273 1.69 -7.59 2.29
N TYR A 274 1.91 -6.28 2.41
CA TYR A 274 3.24 -5.68 2.48
C TYR A 274 3.31 -4.70 3.64
N GLY A 275 4.21 -4.94 4.57
CA GLY A 275 4.69 -3.92 5.50
C GLY A 275 5.77 -3.04 4.86
N THR A 276 6.28 -2.13 5.67
CA THR A 276 7.17 -1.04 5.31
C THR A 276 8.61 -1.37 5.73
N SER A 277 9.34 -0.37 6.22
CA SER A 277 10.62 -0.57 6.90
C SER A 277 10.55 -0.23 8.40
N ALA A 278 9.33 -0.02 8.91
CA ALA A 278 8.99 0.34 10.29
C ALA A 278 8.75 -0.93 11.14
N LYS A 279 8.02 -0.85 12.25
CA LYS A 279 7.50 -2.05 12.91
C LYS A 279 6.00 -2.15 12.68
N ASP A 280 5.60 -2.98 11.75
CA ASP A 280 4.21 -3.02 11.30
C ASP A 280 3.40 -4.08 12.03
N VAL A 281 2.07 -3.92 12.03
CA VAL A 281 1.09 -4.91 12.49
C VAL A 281 0.28 -5.37 11.29
N ILE A 282 0.46 -6.61 10.86
CA ILE A 282 -0.16 -7.19 9.68
C ILE A 282 -1.13 -8.28 10.10
N SER A 283 -2.37 -8.26 9.60
CA SER A 283 -3.35 -9.32 9.82
C SER A 283 -4.00 -9.73 8.51
N ALA A 284 -3.82 -10.98 8.08
CA ALA A 284 -4.24 -11.42 6.75
C ALA A 284 -5.68 -11.95 6.66
N LEU A 285 -6.27 -12.30 7.81
CA LEU A 285 -7.66 -12.76 7.97
C LEU A 285 -7.91 -14.16 7.37
N ALA A 286 -8.54 -14.31 6.21
CA ALA A 286 -8.85 -15.64 5.68
C ALA A 286 -8.50 -15.73 4.21
N GLY A 287 -8.05 -16.88 3.74
CA GLY A 287 -7.49 -17.02 2.41
C GLY A 287 -6.16 -17.73 2.47
N ASN A 288 -5.55 -18.01 1.33
CA ASN A 288 -4.16 -18.45 1.28
C ASN A 288 -3.29 -17.23 0.98
N ASP A 289 -2.87 -16.55 2.03
CA ASP A 289 -2.27 -15.23 1.93
C ASP A 289 -0.75 -15.31 1.74
N THR A 290 -0.18 -14.28 1.12
CA THR A 290 1.27 -14.10 1.02
C THR A 290 1.67 -12.80 1.71
N ILE A 291 2.50 -12.89 2.74
CA ILE A 291 2.78 -11.77 3.63
C ILE A 291 4.26 -11.42 3.58
N TYR A 292 4.54 -10.14 3.37
CA TYR A 292 5.87 -9.56 3.34
C TYR A 292 5.97 -8.51 4.46
N GLY A 293 6.57 -8.85 5.60
CA GLY A 293 6.77 -7.90 6.71
C GLY A 293 7.57 -6.67 6.27
N GLY A 294 8.61 -6.90 5.45
CA GLY A 294 9.50 -5.83 5.02
C GLY A 294 10.68 -5.73 5.99
N ARG A 295 11.23 -4.52 6.19
CA ARG A 295 12.22 -4.34 7.24
C ARG A 295 11.50 -3.96 8.53
N GLY A 296 11.97 -4.41 9.68
CA GLY A 296 11.21 -4.15 10.89
C GLY A 296 11.33 -5.23 11.92
N ALA A 297 10.63 -5.04 13.02
CA ALA A 297 10.30 -6.14 13.91
C ALA A 297 8.77 -6.17 13.92
N ASP A 298 8.21 -6.84 12.93
CA ASP A 298 6.79 -6.76 12.62
C ASP A 298 5.98 -7.75 13.46
N VAL A 299 4.67 -7.53 13.58
CA VAL A 299 3.72 -8.45 14.19
C VAL A 299 2.78 -8.93 13.10
N ILE A 300 2.78 -10.22 12.79
CA ILE A 300 2.06 -10.82 11.67
C ILE A 300 1.06 -11.85 12.20
N THR A 301 -0.20 -11.69 11.85
CA THR A 301 -1.27 -12.68 12.04
C THR A 301 -1.65 -13.23 10.66
N THR A 302 -1.37 -14.51 10.41
CA THR A 302 -1.62 -15.15 9.11
C THR A 302 -3.09 -15.46 8.90
N GLY A 303 -3.84 -15.69 9.97
CA GLY A 303 -5.26 -15.98 9.87
C GLY A 303 -5.52 -17.42 9.42
N SER A 304 -6.65 -17.65 8.76
CA SER A 304 -7.10 -18.99 8.36
C SER A 304 -6.83 -19.27 6.88
N GLY A 305 -6.09 -20.32 6.62
CA GLY A 305 -5.87 -20.87 5.28
C GLY A 305 -4.50 -21.52 5.21
N ASN A 306 -3.89 -21.54 4.03
CA ASN A 306 -2.50 -21.97 3.88
C ASN A 306 -1.66 -20.76 3.52
N ASP A 307 -1.20 -20.06 4.53
CA ASP A 307 -0.55 -18.77 4.36
C ASP A 307 0.94 -18.94 4.10
N THR A 308 1.57 -17.91 3.56
CA THR A 308 3.00 -17.90 3.27
C THR A 308 3.61 -16.60 3.76
N VAL A 309 4.42 -16.68 4.83
CA VAL A 309 5.24 -15.55 5.30
C VAL A 309 6.57 -15.57 4.55
N VAL A 310 6.92 -14.47 3.89
CA VAL A 310 8.06 -14.40 2.98
C VAL A 310 9.16 -13.53 3.56
N TYR A 311 10.37 -14.11 3.68
CA TYR A 311 11.58 -13.37 4.02
C TYR A 311 12.49 -13.27 2.80
N LYS A 312 12.78 -12.03 2.36
CA LYS A 312 13.68 -11.78 1.22
C LYS A 312 15.13 -11.57 1.66
N SER A 313 15.37 -11.25 2.92
CA SER A 313 16.70 -11.09 3.48
C SER A 313 16.75 -11.47 4.94
N ALA A 314 17.88 -12.04 5.39
CA ALA A 314 18.13 -12.19 6.83
C ALA A 314 18.29 -10.85 7.57
N ALA A 315 18.39 -9.73 6.83
CA ALA A 315 18.51 -8.37 7.36
C ALA A 315 17.17 -7.59 7.37
N GLU A 316 16.05 -8.27 7.12
CA GLU A 316 14.72 -7.68 7.23
C GLU A 316 14.38 -7.34 8.69
N GLY A 317 14.79 -8.19 9.61
CA GLY A 317 14.67 -7.96 11.04
C GLY A 317 14.08 -9.20 11.69
N THR A 318 13.44 -9.05 12.85
CA THR A 318 12.93 -10.19 13.61
C THR A 318 11.44 -10.03 13.81
N ASP A 319 10.67 -10.74 13.00
CA ASP A 319 9.21 -10.64 13.01
C ASP A 319 8.60 -11.57 14.06
N THR A 320 7.38 -11.24 14.47
CA THR A 320 6.56 -12.02 15.40
C THR A 320 5.33 -12.53 14.68
N VAL A 321 5.26 -13.83 14.38
CA VAL A 321 4.08 -14.45 13.77
C VAL A 321 3.19 -15.05 14.86
N THR A 322 1.92 -14.65 14.91
CA THR A 322 1.10 -14.83 16.12
C THR A 322 0.30 -16.13 16.18
N ASP A 323 0.01 -16.74 15.03
CA ASP A 323 -0.96 -17.81 14.84
C ASP A 323 -0.51 -18.85 13.79
N PHE A 324 0.79 -18.91 13.49
CA PHE A 324 1.35 -19.85 12.52
C PHE A 324 0.97 -21.30 12.83
N SER A 325 0.52 -22.01 11.79
CA SER A 325 -0.01 -23.36 11.87
C SER A 325 0.72 -24.32 10.93
N SER A 326 0.40 -25.62 11.02
CA SER A 326 1.02 -26.64 10.17
C SER A 326 0.61 -26.58 8.68
N SER A 327 -0.43 -25.82 8.35
CA SER A 327 -0.82 -25.54 6.95
C SER A 327 0.01 -24.41 6.33
N ASP A 328 0.56 -23.54 7.16
CA ASP A 328 1.26 -22.35 6.71
C ASP A 328 2.69 -22.68 6.30
N ARG A 329 3.27 -21.72 5.57
CA ARG A 329 4.59 -21.83 4.98
C ARG A 329 5.42 -20.60 5.26
N ILE A 330 6.72 -20.81 5.21
CA ILE A 330 7.74 -19.80 5.33
C ILE A 330 8.57 -19.88 4.07
N ASP A 331 8.55 -18.81 3.28
CA ASP A 331 9.37 -18.70 2.09
C ASP A 331 10.72 -18.06 2.42
N LEU A 332 11.78 -18.88 2.31
CA LEU A 332 13.17 -18.48 2.53
C LEU A 332 13.98 -18.57 1.23
N ASN A 333 13.31 -18.77 0.08
CA ASN A 333 13.97 -19.00 -1.20
C ASN A 333 14.91 -17.85 -1.57
N ALA A 334 14.46 -16.61 -1.36
CA ALA A 334 15.24 -15.40 -1.64
C ALA A 334 16.52 -15.30 -0.77
N ILE A 335 16.52 -15.79 0.46
CA ILE A 335 17.70 -15.83 1.33
C ILE A 335 18.74 -16.83 0.82
N PHE A 336 18.30 -18.02 0.40
CA PHE A 336 19.22 -19.12 0.09
C PHE A 336 19.59 -19.27 -1.39
N LYS A 337 18.86 -18.63 -2.32
CA LYS A 337 19.14 -18.70 -3.76
C LYS A 337 20.54 -18.19 -4.14
N GLU A 338 21.10 -17.27 -3.36
CA GLU A 338 22.41 -16.66 -3.62
C GLU A 338 23.59 -17.44 -2.96
N ILE A 339 23.29 -18.46 -2.14
CA ILE A 339 24.34 -19.23 -1.46
C ILE A 339 24.87 -20.33 -2.39
N THR A 340 26.10 -20.13 -2.86
CA THR A 340 26.79 -21.09 -3.74
C THR A 340 26.95 -22.45 -3.04
N GLY A 341 26.37 -23.50 -3.63
CA GLY A 341 26.46 -24.86 -3.11
C GLY A 341 25.39 -25.24 -2.08
N PHE A 342 24.45 -24.35 -1.78
CA PHE A 342 23.29 -24.66 -0.96
C PHE A 342 22.43 -25.78 -1.58
N LYS A 343 21.95 -26.68 -0.72
CA LYS A 343 20.98 -27.72 -1.09
C LYS A 343 19.88 -27.72 -0.05
N ALA A 344 18.64 -27.49 -0.49
CA ALA A 344 17.48 -27.48 0.40
C ALA A 344 17.36 -28.76 1.25
N ALA A 345 17.67 -29.92 0.68
CA ALA A 345 17.65 -31.20 1.39
C ALA A 345 18.64 -31.28 2.56
N GLU A 346 19.69 -30.45 2.57
CA GLU A 346 20.70 -30.40 3.64
C GLU A 346 20.46 -29.19 4.57
N ALA A 347 19.41 -28.38 4.36
CA ALA A 347 19.22 -27.10 5.04
C ALA A 347 19.21 -27.20 6.58
N PHE A 348 18.52 -28.20 7.13
CA PHE A 348 18.45 -28.43 8.57
C PHE A 348 19.67 -29.17 9.10
N ASP A 349 20.10 -30.25 8.43
CA ASP A 349 21.24 -31.09 8.83
C ASP A 349 22.57 -30.34 8.82
N ALA A 350 22.72 -29.38 7.91
CA ALA A 350 23.91 -28.53 7.80
C ALA A 350 23.84 -27.26 8.67
N GLY A 351 22.68 -26.97 9.28
CA GLY A 351 22.48 -25.83 10.18
C GLY A 351 22.08 -24.52 9.50
N TYR A 352 21.81 -24.52 8.20
CA TYR A 352 21.37 -23.33 7.44
C TYR A 352 20.02 -22.81 7.90
N VAL A 353 19.10 -23.70 8.27
CA VAL A 353 17.80 -23.35 8.85
C VAL A 353 17.66 -24.07 10.17
N ARG A 354 17.33 -23.34 11.23
CA ARG A 354 17.11 -23.91 12.56
C ARG A 354 15.82 -23.37 13.14
N VAL A 355 15.01 -24.30 13.62
CA VAL A 355 13.77 -24.03 14.33
C VAL A 355 13.98 -24.47 15.77
N VAL A 356 13.90 -23.53 16.71
CA VAL A 356 14.28 -23.76 18.11
C VAL A 356 13.12 -23.39 19.01
N ALA A 357 12.66 -24.34 19.84
CA ALA A 357 11.72 -24.00 20.90
C ALA A 357 12.41 -23.12 21.95
N GLN A 358 11.80 -21.98 22.28
CA GLN A 358 12.26 -21.09 23.32
C GLN A 358 11.07 -20.70 24.22
N GLY A 359 10.94 -21.37 25.35
CA GLY A 359 9.78 -21.20 26.22
C GLY A 359 8.51 -21.73 25.56
N ASN A 360 7.49 -20.88 25.44
CA ASN A 360 6.23 -21.20 24.76
C ASN A 360 6.25 -20.87 23.26
N ASP A 361 7.33 -20.24 22.78
CA ASP A 361 7.44 -19.78 21.41
C ASP A 361 8.42 -20.67 20.63
N VAL A 362 8.37 -20.53 19.30
CA VAL A 362 9.32 -21.14 18.38
C VAL A 362 10.10 -20.04 17.67
N GLN A 363 11.42 -20.17 17.58
CA GLN A 363 12.27 -19.23 16.85
C GLN A 363 12.81 -19.84 15.57
N LEU A 364 12.86 -19.01 14.53
CA LEU A 364 13.49 -19.32 13.25
C LEU A 364 14.82 -18.59 13.10
N TRP A 365 15.88 -19.37 12.89
CA TRP A 365 17.23 -18.89 12.67
C TRP A 365 17.73 -19.34 11.30
N VAL A 366 18.40 -18.44 10.57
CA VAL A 366 19.01 -18.73 9.28
C VAL A 366 20.51 -18.44 9.30
N ASP A 367 21.32 -19.34 8.74
CA ASP A 367 22.75 -19.11 8.54
C ASP A 367 23.03 -18.86 7.06
N THR A 368 23.57 -17.69 6.74
CA THR A 368 23.80 -17.24 5.36
C THR A 368 25.27 -17.21 4.96
N ASP A 369 26.20 -17.60 5.84
CA ASP A 369 27.65 -17.47 5.58
C ASP A 369 28.23 -18.61 4.70
N GLY A 370 27.43 -19.65 4.43
CA GLY A 370 27.83 -20.79 3.60
C GLY A 370 28.71 -21.83 4.32
N ALA A 371 29.06 -21.61 5.59
CA ALA A 371 29.81 -22.54 6.41
C ALA A 371 28.86 -23.45 7.21
N LYS A 372 29.24 -24.72 7.39
CA LYS A 372 28.49 -25.62 8.27
C LYS A 372 28.68 -25.17 9.72
N GLY A 373 27.62 -24.73 10.40
CA GLY A 373 27.72 -24.27 11.78
C GLY A 373 26.53 -23.45 12.27
N SER A 374 26.73 -22.78 13.41
CA SER A 374 25.74 -21.89 14.03
C SER A 374 26.32 -20.55 14.47
N ALA A 375 27.59 -20.28 14.13
CA ALA A 375 28.34 -19.15 14.65
C ALA A 375 27.92 -17.80 14.03
N ALA A 376 27.29 -17.82 12.85
CA ALA A 376 26.88 -16.63 12.10
C ALA A 376 25.35 -16.55 11.83
N ALA A 377 24.57 -17.44 12.43
CA ALA A 377 23.15 -17.49 12.16
C ALA A 377 22.38 -16.28 12.75
N THR A 378 21.44 -15.78 11.97
CA THR A 378 20.59 -14.63 12.28
C THR A 378 19.19 -15.09 12.69
N HIS A 379 18.64 -14.49 13.74
CA HIS A 379 17.25 -14.71 14.19
C HIS A 379 16.33 -13.83 13.35
N ILE A 380 15.45 -14.46 12.58
CA ILE A 380 14.58 -13.73 11.64
C ILE A 380 13.10 -13.79 12.01
N GLY A 381 12.68 -14.74 12.85
CA GLY A 381 11.28 -14.85 13.24
C GLY A 381 11.05 -15.50 14.60
N THR A 382 10.05 -15.01 15.31
CA THR A 382 9.49 -15.58 16.53
C THR A 382 8.04 -15.95 16.27
N PHE A 383 7.66 -17.18 16.56
CA PHE A 383 6.34 -17.71 16.29
C PHE A 383 5.70 -18.00 17.64
N THR A 384 4.79 -17.13 18.06
CA THR A 384 4.06 -17.29 19.31
C THR A 384 2.92 -18.26 19.11
N ASN A 385 2.56 -19.03 20.13
CA ASN A 385 1.47 -20.03 20.09
C ASN A 385 1.68 -21.19 19.09
N ALA A 386 2.73 -21.17 18.27
CA ALA A 386 3.14 -22.29 17.45
C ALA A 386 3.95 -23.30 18.27
N LYS A 387 3.90 -24.57 17.86
CA LYS A 387 4.70 -25.67 18.43
C LYS A 387 5.68 -26.15 17.37
N LEU A 388 6.81 -26.75 17.81
CA LEU A 388 7.79 -27.34 16.89
C LEU A 388 7.18 -28.31 15.87
N GLY A 389 6.07 -28.97 16.23
CA GLY A 389 5.34 -29.88 15.33
C GLY A 389 4.66 -29.20 14.13
N ASP A 390 4.48 -27.88 14.15
CA ASP A 390 3.88 -27.11 13.05
C ASP A 390 4.91 -26.82 11.93
N PHE A 391 6.21 -26.96 12.22
CA PHE A 391 7.32 -26.67 11.30
C PHE A 391 7.82 -27.94 10.61
N GLY A 392 6.99 -28.51 9.75
CA GLY A 392 7.34 -29.68 8.92
C GLY A 392 8.24 -29.30 7.74
N LEU A 393 8.78 -30.31 7.04
CA LEU A 393 9.57 -30.09 5.81
C LEU A 393 8.79 -29.34 4.71
N ASN A 394 7.46 -29.44 4.70
CA ASN A 394 6.59 -28.76 3.73
C ASN A 394 6.24 -27.33 4.14
N SER A 395 6.54 -26.94 5.39
CA SER A 395 6.33 -25.58 5.90
C SER A 395 7.41 -24.62 5.40
N PHE A 396 8.39 -25.08 4.63
CA PHE A 396 9.49 -24.26 4.12
C PHE A 396 9.57 -24.30 2.60
N VAL A 397 9.59 -23.12 1.98
CA VAL A 397 9.90 -22.96 0.56
C VAL A 397 11.39 -22.59 0.44
N LEU A 398 12.16 -23.48 -0.18
CA LEU A 398 13.62 -23.36 -0.35
C LEU A 398 14.00 -23.65 -1.81
N SER A 399 14.97 -22.92 -2.35
CA SER A 399 15.50 -23.17 -3.69
C SER A 399 16.05 -24.61 -3.78
N ASN A 400 15.41 -25.43 -4.62
CA ASN A 400 15.72 -26.84 -4.92
C ASN A 400 15.21 -27.92 -3.92
N GLY A 401 14.22 -27.62 -3.06
CA GLY A 401 13.44 -28.63 -2.31
C GLY A 401 12.32 -29.28 -3.14
N PRO A 402 11.62 -30.33 -2.67
CA PRO A 402 10.48 -30.87 -3.39
C PRO A 402 9.48 -29.75 -3.71
N ALA A 403 9.03 -29.69 -4.96
CA ALA A 403 8.06 -28.70 -5.41
C ALA A 403 6.81 -28.72 -4.53
N ALA A 404 6.25 -27.54 -4.25
CA ALA A 404 4.93 -27.42 -3.64
C ALA A 404 3.92 -28.28 -4.42
N PRO A 405 3.01 -29.02 -3.76
CA PRO A 405 1.87 -29.61 -4.45
C PRO A 405 1.08 -28.50 -5.15
N THR A 406 0.75 -28.70 -6.43
CA THR A 406 -0.09 -27.76 -7.20
C THR A 406 -1.46 -27.62 -6.53
N VAL A 407 -1.85 -26.38 -6.20
CA VAL A 407 -3.18 -26.04 -5.68
C VAL A 407 -4.24 -26.36 -6.74
N PRO A 408 -5.31 -27.12 -6.43
CA PRO A 408 -6.43 -27.34 -7.35
C PRO A 408 -7.24 -26.06 -7.59
N THR A 409 -7.49 -25.74 -8.86
CA THR A 409 -8.18 -24.52 -9.35
C THR A 409 -9.71 -24.60 -9.31
N THR A 410 -10.30 -25.17 -8.27
CA THR A 410 -11.77 -25.15 -8.13
C THR A 410 -12.21 -24.89 -6.69
N PRO A 411 -13.09 -23.89 -6.44
CA PRO A 411 -13.58 -23.56 -5.12
C PRO A 411 -14.61 -24.61 -4.64
N PRO A 412 -14.50 -25.15 -3.41
CA PRO A 412 -15.61 -25.82 -2.77
C PRO A 412 -16.48 -24.82 -1.97
N PRO A 413 -17.80 -25.07 -1.83
CA PRO A 413 -18.71 -24.25 -1.05
C PRO A 413 -18.87 -24.73 0.43
N ASN A 414 -19.23 -23.78 1.31
CA ASN A 414 -20.07 -23.90 2.53
C ASN A 414 -19.41 -24.18 3.93
N PRO A 415 -20.09 -23.94 5.09
CA PRO A 415 -19.61 -23.21 6.28
C PRO A 415 -19.63 -24.09 7.54
N SER A 416 -18.51 -24.73 7.89
CA SER A 416 -18.52 -25.81 8.90
C SER A 416 -17.41 -25.74 9.93
N ALA A 417 -17.13 -24.56 10.46
CA ALA A 417 -16.36 -24.44 11.70
C ALA A 417 -17.27 -24.54 12.93
N PRO A 418 -16.76 -25.07 14.07
CA PRO A 418 -17.56 -25.27 15.27
C PRO A 418 -17.76 -23.97 16.06
N SER A 419 -19.01 -23.72 16.47
CA SER A 419 -19.37 -22.75 17.51
C SER A 419 -18.54 -22.87 18.78
N GLN A 420 -18.06 -21.75 19.30
CA GLN A 420 -17.20 -21.63 20.47
C GLN A 420 -17.85 -20.82 21.59
N SER A 421 -17.38 -21.02 22.82
CA SER A 421 -17.78 -20.23 23.99
C SER A 421 -16.52 -19.74 24.67
N MET A 422 -16.30 -18.43 24.63
CA MET A 422 -15.10 -17.78 25.13
C MET A 422 -15.44 -16.73 26.19
N SER A 423 -14.50 -16.55 27.13
CA SER A 423 -14.66 -15.65 28.25
C SER A 423 -13.31 -15.04 28.61
N GLY A 424 -13.25 -13.72 28.69
CA GLY A 424 -12.15 -12.95 29.24
C GLY A 424 -12.09 -13.04 30.77
N ASN A 425 -11.29 -12.18 31.37
CA ASN A 425 -11.12 -12.00 32.81
C ASN A 425 -11.48 -10.57 33.22
N ASP A 426 -11.00 -10.10 34.39
CA ASP A 426 -11.34 -8.76 34.91
C ASP A 426 -10.42 -7.63 34.37
N GLY A 427 -9.51 -7.93 33.45
CA GLY A 427 -8.66 -6.94 32.79
C GLY A 427 -8.84 -6.95 31.28
N ASN A 428 -8.37 -5.90 30.62
CA ASN A 428 -8.52 -5.68 29.17
C ASN A 428 -8.08 -6.89 28.33
N ASN A 429 -8.99 -7.41 27.52
CA ASN A 429 -8.77 -8.58 26.68
C ASN A 429 -9.02 -8.26 25.22
N THR A 430 -8.41 -9.07 24.35
CA THR A 430 -8.73 -9.14 22.93
C THR A 430 -9.19 -10.56 22.64
N ILE A 431 -10.43 -10.73 22.18
CA ILE A 431 -11.07 -12.03 22.00
C ILE A 431 -11.68 -12.12 20.60
N THR A 432 -11.42 -13.20 19.87
CA THR A 432 -11.87 -13.41 18.48
C THR A 432 -12.56 -14.77 18.31
N GLY A 433 -13.78 -14.80 17.77
CA GLY A 433 -14.59 -16.01 17.56
C GLY A 433 -14.22 -16.85 16.34
N GLY A 434 -13.87 -16.17 15.25
CA GLY A 434 -13.42 -16.85 14.04
C GLY A 434 -14.61 -17.22 13.16
N THR A 435 -15.02 -18.49 13.13
CA THR A 435 -16.11 -18.97 12.27
C THR A 435 -17.06 -19.86 13.06
N GLY A 436 -18.36 -19.70 12.88
CA GLY A 436 -19.37 -20.46 13.62
C GLY A 436 -20.41 -19.54 14.25
N ARG A 437 -21.23 -20.06 15.15
CA ARG A 437 -22.07 -19.22 16.03
C ARG A 437 -21.42 -19.21 17.40
N ASP A 438 -20.70 -18.16 17.72
CA ASP A 438 -19.86 -18.05 18.90
C ASP A 438 -20.57 -17.31 20.03
N VAL A 439 -20.14 -17.56 21.27
CA VAL A 439 -20.56 -16.83 22.46
C VAL A 439 -19.32 -16.24 23.11
N ILE A 440 -19.19 -14.92 23.12
CA ILE A 440 -18.00 -14.21 23.59
C ILE A 440 -18.39 -13.30 24.76
N ARG A 441 -17.63 -13.36 25.86
CA ARG A 441 -17.82 -12.54 27.05
C ARG A 441 -16.51 -11.85 27.44
N GLY A 442 -16.44 -10.53 27.43
CA GLY A 442 -15.28 -9.75 27.89
C GLY A 442 -15.08 -9.87 29.40
N ASN A 443 -16.14 -9.61 30.16
CA ASN A 443 -16.25 -9.60 31.62
C ASN A 443 -15.84 -8.25 32.23
N GLY A 444 -14.60 -8.07 32.64
CA GLY A 444 -14.15 -6.82 33.26
C GLY A 444 -12.97 -6.24 32.51
N GLY A 445 -12.88 -4.92 32.46
CA GLY A 445 -11.82 -4.23 31.73
C GLY A 445 -12.32 -3.69 30.39
N ASN A 446 -11.49 -2.90 29.72
CA ASN A 446 -11.83 -2.35 28.42
C ASN A 446 -11.40 -3.35 27.35
N ASP A 447 -12.36 -4.10 26.83
CA ASP A 447 -12.13 -5.23 25.96
C ASP A 447 -12.25 -4.86 24.48
N VAL A 448 -11.64 -5.69 23.63
CA VAL A 448 -11.83 -5.68 22.18
C VAL A 448 -12.36 -7.05 21.77
N LEU A 449 -13.61 -7.09 21.32
CA LEU A 449 -14.32 -8.34 21.00
C LEU A 449 -14.63 -8.41 19.50
N PHE A 450 -14.33 -9.56 18.89
CA PHE A 450 -14.61 -9.85 17.48
C PHE A 450 -15.42 -11.14 17.37
N GLY A 451 -16.64 -11.10 16.83
CA GLY A 451 -17.45 -12.30 16.58
C GLY A 451 -16.84 -13.14 15.45
N GLY A 452 -16.64 -12.53 14.29
CA GLY A 452 -16.03 -13.18 13.14
C GLY A 452 -17.10 -13.51 12.09
N LEU A 453 -17.18 -14.75 11.64
CA LEU A 453 -18.17 -15.20 10.65
C LEU A 453 -19.24 -16.07 11.31
N GLY A 454 -20.50 -15.71 11.13
CA GLY A 454 -21.68 -16.43 11.59
C GLY A 454 -22.52 -15.59 12.55
N ASP A 455 -23.59 -16.17 13.11
CA ASP A 455 -24.52 -15.40 13.96
C ASP A 455 -24.08 -15.52 15.43
N ASP A 456 -23.33 -14.56 15.95
CA ASP A 456 -22.64 -14.60 17.23
C ASP A 456 -23.41 -13.93 18.39
N GLU A 457 -22.98 -14.20 19.63
CA GLU A 457 -23.49 -13.59 20.85
C GLU A 457 -22.32 -12.93 21.62
N LEU A 458 -22.21 -11.60 21.56
CA LEU A 458 -21.10 -10.81 22.10
C LEU A 458 -21.52 -10.02 23.35
N TRP A 459 -20.78 -10.14 24.44
CA TRP A 459 -21.04 -9.48 25.72
C TRP A 459 -19.78 -8.76 26.21
N GLY A 460 -19.72 -7.43 26.12
CA GLY A 460 -18.63 -6.63 26.72
C GLY A 460 -18.58 -6.80 28.24
N ASN A 461 -19.72 -6.55 28.88
CA ASN A 461 -19.96 -6.58 30.32
C ASN A 461 -19.51 -5.33 31.07
N SER A 462 -18.31 -5.23 31.65
CA SER A 462 -17.91 -4.07 32.46
C SER A 462 -16.61 -3.46 31.93
N GLY A 463 -16.65 -2.18 31.55
CA GLY A 463 -15.53 -1.47 30.98
C GLY A 463 -15.96 -0.77 29.69
N ALA A 464 -15.09 0.05 29.12
CA ALA A 464 -15.37 0.71 27.84
C ALA A 464 -14.85 -0.19 26.71
N ASP A 465 -15.77 -0.92 26.08
CA ASP A 465 -15.45 -2.00 25.16
C ASP A 465 -15.51 -1.54 23.69
N THR A 466 -14.71 -2.18 22.83
CA THR A 466 -14.83 -2.07 21.37
C THR A 466 -15.29 -3.41 20.81
N ILE A 467 -16.45 -3.44 20.17
CA ILE A 467 -17.10 -4.69 19.75
C ILE A 467 -17.39 -4.66 18.26
N VAL A 468 -16.91 -5.67 17.54
CA VAL A 468 -17.17 -5.95 16.13
C VAL A 468 -17.92 -7.27 16.05
N GLY A 469 -19.14 -7.24 15.50
CA GLY A 469 -19.90 -8.46 15.19
C GLY A 469 -19.15 -9.31 14.17
N GLY A 470 -18.84 -8.68 13.04
CA GLY A 470 -18.30 -9.36 11.87
C GLY A 470 -19.45 -9.78 10.96
N ALA A 471 -19.21 -10.71 10.05
CA ALA A 471 -20.22 -11.06 9.06
C ALA A 471 -21.22 -12.08 9.59
N GLY A 472 -22.50 -11.71 9.61
CA GLY A 472 -23.56 -12.56 10.15
C GLY A 472 -24.69 -11.71 10.70
N LYS A 473 -25.55 -12.30 11.54
CA LYS A 473 -26.52 -11.53 12.31
C LYS A 473 -26.22 -11.70 13.78
N ASP A 474 -25.48 -10.75 14.32
CA ASP A 474 -24.94 -10.86 15.66
C ASP A 474 -25.88 -10.24 16.69
N TRP A 475 -25.81 -10.80 17.89
CA TRP A 475 -26.46 -10.27 19.08
C TRP A 475 -25.41 -9.70 20.00
N ILE A 476 -25.41 -8.37 20.12
CA ILE A 476 -24.36 -7.63 20.82
C ILE A 476 -24.93 -6.98 22.08
N LYS A 477 -24.18 -7.07 23.18
CA LYS A 477 -24.46 -6.40 24.44
C LYS A 477 -23.19 -5.72 24.94
N GLY A 478 -23.19 -4.39 24.99
CA GLY A 478 -22.04 -3.61 25.46
C GLY A 478 -21.84 -3.79 26.96
N GLY A 479 -22.89 -3.50 27.72
CA GLY A 479 -22.83 -3.57 29.18
C GLY A 479 -22.47 -2.22 29.82
N ASP A 480 -21.88 -2.27 31.00
CA ASP A 480 -21.50 -1.11 31.80
C ASP A 480 -20.24 -0.47 31.25
N GLY A 481 -20.39 0.65 30.55
CA GLY A 481 -19.25 1.30 29.90
C GLY A 481 -19.67 2.45 29.02
N LEU A 482 -18.71 3.05 28.34
CA LEU A 482 -18.96 3.81 27.13
C LEU A 482 -18.37 3.02 25.97
N ASP A 483 -19.21 2.16 25.40
CA ASP A 483 -18.80 1.18 24.41
C ASP A 483 -18.82 1.75 23.00
N LYS A 484 -18.06 1.10 22.12
CA LYS A 484 -17.96 1.39 20.70
C LYS A 484 -18.30 0.13 19.90
N PHE A 485 -19.38 0.19 19.14
CA PHE A 485 -19.80 -0.87 18.21
C PHE A 485 -19.33 -0.52 16.81
N VAL A 486 -18.55 -1.38 16.17
CA VAL A 486 -17.85 -1.04 14.92
C VAL A 486 -18.35 -1.93 13.78
N PHE A 487 -18.71 -1.30 12.67
CA PHE A 487 -19.14 -1.92 11.43
C PHE A 487 -18.21 -1.46 10.31
N GLN A 488 -17.46 -2.40 9.73
CA GLN A 488 -16.34 -2.13 8.84
C GLN A 488 -16.69 -2.33 7.37
N SER A 489 -17.72 -3.12 7.07
CA SER A 489 -18.23 -3.29 5.71
C SER A 489 -19.73 -3.63 5.70
N LEU A 490 -20.36 -3.60 4.53
CA LEU A 490 -21.74 -4.12 4.38
C LEU A 490 -21.86 -5.62 4.69
N GLY A 491 -20.73 -6.35 4.80
CA GLY A 491 -20.70 -7.72 5.28
C GLY A 491 -21.15 -7.85 6.74
N ASP A 492 -20.97 -6.80 7.54
CA ASP A 492 -21.31 -6.75 8.98
C ASP A 492 -22.76 -6.29 9.22
N ALA A 493 -23.55 -6.13 8.15
CA ALA A 493 -24.90 -5.61 8.25
C ALA A 493 -25.89 -6.70 8.70
N GLY A 494 -26.72 -6.37 9.70
CA GLY A 494 -27.79 -7.26 10.17
C GLY A 494 -27.88 -7.40 11.68
N ASP A 495 -26.95 -6.81 12.41
CA ASP A 495 -26.76 -7.03 13.84
C ASP A 495 -27.84 -6.41 14.73
N THR A 496 -27.86 -6.84 15.99
CA THR A 496 -28.68 -6.26 17.04
C THR A 496 -27.81 -5.87 18.24
N ILE A 497 -27.69 -4.57 18.49
CA ILE A 497 -27.21 -4.04 19.78
C ILE A 497 -28.40 -4.04 20.75
N SER A 498 -28.30 -4.81 21.82
CA SER A 498 -29.42 -5.18 22.68
C SER A 498 -29.63 -4.27 23.90
N ASP A 499 -28.61 -3.50 24.30
CA ASP A 499 -28.64 -2.67 25.50
C ASP A 499 -27.98 -1.30 25.34
N TYR A 500 -28.08 -0.70 24.14
CA TYR A 500 -27.46 0.58 23.82
C TYR A 500 -27.81 1.69 24.82
N ARG A 501 -26.80 2.47 25.23
CA ARG A 501 -26.90 3.52 26.26
C ARG A 501 -26.39 4.86 25.76
N LYS A 502 -26.92 5.92 26.37
CA LYS A 502 -26.51 7.29 26.04
C LYS A 502 -25.00 7.49 26.27
N GLY A 503 -24.30 7.87 25.20
CA GLY A 503 -22.87 8.18 25.22
C GLY A 503 -22.00 7.14 24.50
N GLU A 504 -22.54 5.95 24.27
CA GLU A 504 -21.91 4.91 23.46
C GLU A 504 -21.85 5.32 21.98
N LYS A 505 -20.95 4.69 21.24
CA LYS A 505 -20.69 5.01 19.83
C LYS A 505 -21.01 3.85 18.92
N ILE A 506 -21.63 4.15 17.79
CA ILE A 506 -21.76 3.24 16.66
C ILE A 506 -20.88 3.81 15.58
N ASP A 507 -19.83 3.08 15.24
CA ASP A 507 -18.88 3.46 14.21
C ASP A 507 -19.19 2.71 12.92
N ILE A 508 -19.58 3.46 11.91
CA ILE A 508 -19.84 2.96 10.56
C ILE A 508 -18.86 3.56 9.56
N SER A 509 -17.75 4.15 10.02
CA SER A 509 -16.78 4.80 9.13
C SER A 509 -16.28 3.87 8.03
N GLY A 510 -16.09 2.58 8.33
CA GLY A 510 -15.70 1.58 7.33
C GLY A 510 -16.77 1.28 6.28
N ILE A 511 -18.06 1.50 6.59
CA ILE A 511 -19.17 1.40 5.61
C ILE A 511 -19.28 2.70 4.78
N THR A 512 -19.03 3.86 5.40
CA THR A 512 -19.18 5.17 4.76
C THR A 512 -17.95 5.60 3.96
N ASP A 513 -16.79 4.96 4.14
CA ASP A 513 -15.60 5.15 3.31
C ASP A 513 -15.86 4.85 1.81
N ASP A 514 -16.85 4.03 1.50
CA ASP A 514 -17.33 3.75 0.14
C ASP A 514 -18.30 4.82 -0.41
N PHE A 515 -18.79 5.74 0.43
CA PHE A 515 -19.69 6.80 -0.04
C PHE A 515 -18.89 7.85 -0.79
N SER A 516 -19.25 8.08 -2.06
CA SER A 516 -18.62 9.08 -2.93
C SER A 516 -18.99 10.53 -2.58
N VAL A 517 -18.98 10.91 -1.30
CA VAL A 517 -19.43 12.22 -0.80
C VAL A 517 -18.31 13.17 -0.37
N GLY A 518 -17.04 12.72 -0.38
CA GLY A 518 -15.87 13.53 -0.01
C GLY A 518 -15.40 13.29 1.44
N PRO A 519 -14.20 13.76 1.80
CA PRO A 519 -13.75 13.76 3.20
C PRO A 519 -14.48 14.89 3.95
N ASP A 520 -14.75 14.72 5.24
CA ASP A 520 -15.44 15.72 6.10
C ASP A 520 -16.94 15.90 5.84
N VAL A 521 -17.66 14.84 5.46
CA VAL A 521 -19.13 14.86 5.44
C VAL A 521 -19.65 14.44 6.80
N SER A 522 -20.26 15.37 7.51
CA SER A 522 -20.85 15.11 8.82
C SER A 522 -22.01 14.11 8.72
N TYR A 523 -22.30 13.41 9.82
CA TYR A 523 -23.51 12.57 9.92
C TYR A 523 -24.78 13.33 9.50
N ALA A 524 -24.86 14.62 9.84
CA ALA A 524 -25.98 15.46 9.46
C ALA A 524 -26.09 15.63 7.93
N GLU A 525 -24.98 15.81 7.23
CA GLU A 525 -24.94 15.94 5.78
C GLU A 525 -25.27 14.61 5.08
N LEU A 526 -24.71 13.48 5.55
CA LEU A 526 -25.06 12.16 5.03
C LEU A 526 -26.56 11.84 5.22
N ARG A 527 -27.12 12.21 6.37
CA ARG A 527 -28.55 12.06 6.64
C ARG A 527 -29.41 12.98 5.77
N ASP A 528 -29.01 14.23 5.61
CA ASP A 528 -29.76 15.22 4.83
C ASP A 528 -29.72 14.90 3.31
N LEU A 529 -28.64 14.26 2.85
CA LEU A 529 -28.51 13.70 1.50
C LEU A 529 -29.24 12.36 1.32
N GLY A 530 -29.71 11.75 2.41
CA GLY A 530 -30.46 10.49 2.38
C GLY A 530 -29.62 9.22 2.39
N PHE A 531 -28.29 9.31 2.53
CA PHE A 531 -27.39 8.15 2.58
C PHE A 531 -27.47 7.39 3.89
N ILE A 532 -27.85 8.07 4.98
CA ILE A 532 -28.04 7.44 6.28
C ILE A 532 -29.44 7.77 6.80
N SER A 533 -30.18 6.75 7.25
CA SER A 533 -31.45 6.98 7.94
C SER A 533 -31.57 6.15 9.21
N ILE A 534 -32.11 6.76 10.26
CA ILE A 534 -32.49 6.07 11.49
C ILE A 534 -34.01 6.03 11.55
N ARG A 535 -34.57 4.83 11.66
CA ARG A 535 -36.02 4.62 11.67
C ARG A 535 -36.46 4.08 13.02
N ASP A 536 -37.46 4.73 13.59
CA ASP A 536 -38.20 4.18 14.73
C ASP A 536 -38.96 2.94 14.28
N THR A 537 -38.74 1.82 14.95
CA THR A 537 -39.52 0.60 14.70
C THR A 537 -40.48 0.27 15.85
N GLY A 538 -40.61 1.18 16.82
CA GLY A 538 -41.39 1.04 18.04
C GLY A 538 -40.63 0.35 19.17
N HIS A 539 -41.20 0.36 20.38
CA HIS A 539 -40.66 -0.37 21.55
C HIS A 539 -39.19 -0.06 21.90
N TYR A 540 -38.79 1.22 21.91
CA TYR A 540 -37.41 1.64 22.20
C TYR A 540 -36.37 1.01 21.26
N THR A 541 -36.78 0.75 20.01
CA THR A 541 -35.94 0.13 18.99
C THR A 541 -35.80 1.05 17.79
N ASN A 542 -34.57 1.38 17.44
CA ASN A 542 -34.23 2.09 16.22
C ASN A 542 -33.48 1.16 15.26
N SER A 543 -33.55 1.41 13.96
CA SER A 543 -32.73 0.72 12.97
C SER A 543 -31.96 1.76 12.15
N LEU A 544 -30.65 1.56 12.05
CA LEU A 544 -29.74 2.35 11.22
C LEU A 544 -29.67 1.72 9.83
N PHE A 545 -29.95 2.53 8.81
CA PHE A 545 -29.88 2.16 7.41
C PHE A 545 -28.84 3.00 6.69
N VAL A 546 -28.19 2.37 5.72
CA VAL A 546 -27.25 2.97 4.78
C VAL A 546 -27.76 2.73 3.36
N ASP A 547 -27.74 3.75 2.51
CA ASP A 547 -28.03 3.65 1.08
C ASP A 547 -26.72 3.57 0.28
N TYR A 548 -26.40 2.41 -0.29
CA TYR A 548 -25.08 2.14 -0.89
C TYR A 548 -25.07 2.26 -2.42
N ASP A 549 -26.21 2.47 -3.07
CA ASP A 549 -26.30 2.49 -4.54
C ASP A 549 -26.00 3.87 -5.16
N GLY A 550 -25.74 4.87 -4.33
CA GLY A 550 -25.41 6.23 -4.75
C GLY A 550 -26.63 7.10 -5.13
N PHE A 551 -27.86 6.60 -4.97
CA PHE A 551 -29.09 7.32 -5.33
C PHE A 551 -30.11 7.31 -4.19
N ALA A 552 -30.38 8.49 -3.60
CA ALA A 552 -31.37 8.62 -2.53
C ALA A 552 -32.73 7.95 -2.85
N GLY A 553 -33.04 6.84 -2.18
CA GLY A 553 -34.31 6.12 -2.31
C GLY A 553 -34.30 4.68 -1.79
N PRO A 554 -35.45 3.99 -1.71
CA PRO A 554 -35.54 2.66 -1.09
C PRO A 554 -34.94 1.51 -1.93
N GLY A 555 -34.22 1.82 -3.02
CA GLY A 555 -33.69 0.84 -3.98
C GLY A 555 -32.39 0.17 -3.55
N GLY A 556 -31.59 0.83 -2.70
CA GLY A 556 -30.27 0.40 -2.26
C GLY A 556 -30.04 0.45 -0.75
N GLU A 557 -31.09 0.52 0.06
CA GLU A 557 -30.94 0.59 1.53
C GLU A 557 -30.63 -0.77 2.17
N VAL A 558 -29.55 -0.81 2.95
CA VAL A 558 -29.17 -1.93 3.83
C VAL A 558 -29.36 -1.53 5.29
N MET A 559 -30.01 -2.40 6.06
CA MET A 559 -30.11 -2.23 7.51
C MET A 559 -28.78 -2.70 8.13
N VAL A 560 -27.99 -1.75 8.63
CA VAL A 560 -26.69 -2.03 9.24
C VAL A 560 -26.90 -2.66 10.61
N VAL A 561 -27.65 -1.99 11.47
CA VAL A 561 -27.83 -2.45 12.85
C VAL A 561 -29.19 -2.06 13.42
N LYS A 562 -29.76 -2.99 14.18
CA LYS A 562 -30.91 -2.78 15.06
C LYS A 562 -30.41 -2.39 16.45
N ILE A 563 -30.92 -1.31 16.99
CA ILE A 563 -30.47 -0.70 18.24
C ILE A 563 -31.62 -0.72 19.24
N VAL A 564 -31.45 -1.47 20.32
CA VAL A 564 -32.42 -1.64 21.41
C VAL A 564 -31.84 -1.00 22.67
N GLY A 565 -32.56 -0.06 23.29
CA GLY A 565 -32.06 0.69 24.44
C GLY A 565 -32.79 2.02 24.66
N VAL A 566 -32.66 2.63 25.84
CA VAL A 566 -33.51 3.76 26.26
C VAL A 566 -33.11 5.09 25.63
N ASP A 567 -34.12 5.75 25.05
CA ASP A 567 -34.21 7.14 24.56
C ASP A 567 -33.70 7.41 23.13
N ASP A 568 -34.28 8.42 22.49
CA ASP A 568 -34.07 8.86 21.09
C ASP A 568 -32.64 9.37 20.82
N THR A 569 -31.66 9.09 21.68
CA THR A 569 -30.32 9.67 21.66
C THR A 569 -29.52 9.31 20.42
N VAL A 570 -29.73 8.14 19.81
CA VAL A 570 -29.05 7.79 18.54
C VAL A 570 -29.41 8.77 17.42
N ARG A 571 -30.58 9.43 17.48
CA ARG A 571 -31.05 10.36 16.45
C ARG A 571 -30.33 11.70 16.46
N ASP A 572 -29.58 12.02 17.52
CA ASP A 572 -28.87 13.30 17.64
C ASP A 572 -27.57 13.36 16.83
N GLY A 573 -27.14 12.22 16.25
CA GLY A 573 -25.99 12.12 15.36
C GLY A 573 -24.63 12.14 16.06
N ASN A 574 -24.55 12.53 17.34
CA ASN A 574 -23.29 12.50 18.08
C ASN A 574 -22.89 11.07 18.43
N SER A 575 -23.84 10.15 18.44
CA SER A 575 -23.63 8.72 18.70
C SER A 575 -23.08 7.94 17.50
N ILE A 576 -23.14 8.48 16.28
CA ILE A 576 -22.67 7.80 15.08
C ILE A 576 -21.34 8.42 14.65
N ILE A 577 -20.33 7.57 14.45
CA ILE A 577 -19.07 7.93 13.82
C ILE A 577 -19.19 7.53 12.35
N VAL A 578 -18.98 8.50 11.44
CA VAL A 578 -19.10 8.37 9.98
C VAL A 578 -17.85 8.85 9.29
#